data_AF-A0A8H4QK82-F1
#
_entry.id   AF-A0A8H4QK82-F1
#
_cell.length_a   1.000
_cell.length_b   1.000
_cell.length_c   1.000
_cell.angle_alpha   90.00
_cell.angle_beta   90.00
_cell.angle_gamma   90.00
#
_symmetry.space_group_name_H-M   'P 1'
#
loop_
_entity.id
_entity.type
_entity.pdbx_description
1 polymer ?
#
loop_
_entity_poly.entity_id
_entity_poly.type
_entity_poly.pdbx_seq_one_letter_code
_entity_poly.pdbx_strand_id
1 'polypeptide(L)'
;MSSSPIEFTPNPNLPSNEDIIALCTNLKFPHGTTIVDPFTSSVIAWVKCGPTVTLGEAYMQQWTATALREASVSDVRVPSVFRAFTADRRGYPIGYIVMEYIEGTDCNSNDADFVARAVKALMSLKPPPTATLGRFGCDTSSIVHSFFLDWYPGAGYRSDQDFYDHIRNILKYLHIDCPVDLSKYERFLCLSDFNPKNFKKTTTPDGQSVVVMTNFWAICFMPLPFLEVALMNDLINFRRLEIKLEEKGGYPRGEPVVAEALLRASYQLVPYGGKPLGKHNPSLPCCSHPWAKTTTVQHSRAALAVYVAGLFAEVDVLHLDPSIQEPTCDLSNPFSSSSASVVSDFFLDDFEAAGTGVEEGSLEKEAATSTLASLNFDPGGGLGSTMA
;
A
#
# COMPACT_ATOMS: atom_id res chain seq x y z
N MET A 1 -4.33 27.55 -11.96
CA MET A 1 -5.13 26.55 -12.68
C MET A 1 -6.11 25.98 -11.67
N SER A 2 -7.42 26.09 -11.91
CA SER A 2 -8.43 25.44 -11.08
C SER A 2 -8.21 23.94 -11.20
N SER A 3 -7.97 23.22 -10.09
CA SER A 3 -7.93 21.77 -10.12
C SER A 3 -9.35 21.29 -10.39
N SER A 4 -9.69 21.10 -11.67
CA SER A 4 -10.89 20.35 -12.01
C SER A 4 -10.83 19.03 -11.22
N PRO A 5 -11.93 18.62 -10.57
CA PRO A 5 -11.99 17.33 -9.90
C PRO A 5 -11.45 16.26 -10.84
N ILE A 6 -10.60 15.36 -10.35
CA ILE A 6 -10.15 14.23 -11.16
C ILE A 6 -11.39 13.46 -11.58
N GLU A 7 -11.65 13.45 -12.89
CA GLU A 7 -12.76 12.70 -13.45
C GLU A 7 -12.37 11.23 -13.58
N PHE A 8 -13.23 10.35 -13.08
CA PHE A 8 -13.11 8.91 -13.29
C PHE A 8 -13.47 8.57 -14.74
N THR A 9 -12.89 7.49 -15.26
CA THR A 9 -13.16 7.05 -16.63
C THR A 9 -14.52 6.37 -16.68
N PRO A 10 -15.56 6.95 -17.32
CA PRO A 10 -16.89 6.39 -17.25
C PRO A 10 -16.95 5.02 -17.96
N ASN A 11 -17.60 4.06 -17.33
CA ASN A 11 -17.96 2.79 -17.94
C ASN A 11 -19.50 2.66 -17.93
N PRO A 12 -20.18 2.79 -19.10
CA PRO A 12 -21.64 2.81 -19.18
C PRO A 12 -22.28 1.46 -18.89
N ASN A 13 -21.51 0.38 -18.90
CA ASN A 13 -22.00 -0.99 -18.64
C ASN A 13 -22.00 -1.32 -17.14
N LEU A 14 -21.58 -0.39 -16.27
CA LEU A 14 -21.58 -0.62 -14.83
C LEU A 14 -23.00 -0.64 -14.26
N PRO A 15 -23.29 -1.56 -13.34
CA PRO A 15 -24.56 -1.56 -12.61
C PRO A 15 -24.76 -0.31 -11.75
N SER A 16 -25.96 -0.13 -11.20
CA SER A 16 -26.27 0.98 -10.30
C SER A 16 -25.46 0.88 -8.99
N ASN A 17 -25.43 1.96 -8.20
CA ASN A 17 -24.74 1.92 -6.90
C ASN A 17 -25.45 0.94 -5.95
N GLU A 18 -26.78 0.89 -6.01
CA GLU A 18 -27.64 0.01 -5.24
C GLU A 18 -27.32 -1.46 -5.53
N ASP A 19 -27.16 -1.81 -6.81
CA ASP A 19 -26.79 -3.17 -7.22
C ASP A 19 -25.38 -3.56 -6.75
N ILE A 20 -24.42 -2.62 -6.83
CA ILE A 20 -23.04 -2.84 -6.34
C ILE A 20 -23.05 -3.05 -4.82
N ILE A 21 -23.81 -2.24 -4.08
CA ILE A 21 -23.98 -2.38 -2.63
C ILE A 21 -24.60 -3.74 -2.30
N ALA A 22 -25.64 -4.15 -3.03
CA ALA A 22 -26.31 -5.43 -2.85
C ALA A 22 -25.35 -6.60 -3.11
N LEU A 23 -24.57 -6.55 -4.21
CA LEU A 23 -23.54 -7.55 -4.53
C LEU A 23 -22.54 -7.70 -3.38
N CYS A 24 -21.93 -6.59 -2.94
CA CYS A 24 -20.95 -6.61 -1.86
C CYS A 24 -21.55 -7.09 -0.53
N THR A 25 -22.81 -6.71 -0.27
CA THR A 25 -23.53 -7.13 0.94
C THR A 25 -23.80 -8.63 0.96
N ASN A 26 -24.25 -9.19 -0.16
CA ASN A 26 -24.53 -10.62 -0.30
C ASN A 26 -23.26 -11.47 -0.13
N LEU A 27 -22.12 -10.95 -0.56
CA LEU A 27 -20.80 -11.57 -0.39
C LEU A 27 -20.14 -11.30 0.96
N LYS A 28 -20.86 -10.65 1.90
CA LYS A 28 -20.36 -10.28 3.24
C LYS A 28 -19.12 -9.37 3.22
N PHE A 29 -19.05 -8.43 2.28
CA PHE A 29 -17.97 -7.43 2.14
C PHE A 29 -16.59 -8.07 1.94
N PRO A 30 -16.39 -8.81 0.83
CA PRO A 30 -15.04 -9.25 0.50
C PRO A 30 -14.15 -8.03 0.25
N HIS A 31 -12.84 -8.16 0.46
CA HIS A 31 -11.89 -7.08 0.15
C HIS A 31 -12.02 -6.59 -1.30
N GLY A 32 -12.41 -7.48 -2.22
CA GLY A 32 -13.01 -7.10 -3.49
C GLY A 32 -13.63 -8.29 -4.22
N THR A 33 -14.35 -8.00 -5.30
CA THR A 33 -14.99 -9.01 -6.15
C THR A 33 -15.10 -8.52 -7.59
N THR A 34 -15.26 -9.44 -8.54
CA THR A 34 -15.55 -9.13 -9.94
C THR A 34 -17.00 -8.73 -10.13
N ILE A 35 -17.23 -7.74 -11.00
CA ILE A 35 -18.54 -7.46 -11.58
C ILE A 35 -18.58 -8.12 -12.96
N VAL A 36 -19.60 -8.97 -13.16
CA VAL A 36 -19.79 -9.74 -14.40
C VAL A 36 -21.00 -9.20 -15.14
N ASP A 37 -20.88 -9.02 -16.45
CA ASP A 37 -22.01 -8.68 -17.31
C ASP A 37 -22.95 -9.89 -17.44
N PRO A 38 -24.23 -9.76 -17.05
CA PRO A 38 -25.18 -10.87 -17.06
C PRO A 38 -25.49 -11.42 -18.47
N PHE A 39 -25.26 -10.65 -19.53
CA PHE A 39 -25.55 -11.06 -20.90
C PHE A 39 -24.38 -11.82 -21.55
N THR A 40 -23.15 -11.39 -21.24
CA THR A 40 -21.94 -11.96 -21.88
C THR A 40 -21.16 -12.89 -20.96
N SER A 41 -21.50 -12.94 -19.66
CA SER A 41 -20.72 -13.61 -18.62
C SER A 41 -19.26 -13.15 -18.52
N SER A 42 -18.91 -12.00 -19.12
CA SER A 42 -17.58 -11.44 -19.10
C SER A 42 -17.37 -10.55 -17.87
N VAL A 43 -16.15 -10.54 -17.31
CA VAL A 43 -15.80 -9.63 -16.22
C VAL A 43 -15.65 -8.21 -16.79
N ILE A 44 -16.45 -7.28 -16.31
CA ILE A 44 -16.46 -5.89 -16.78
C ILE A 44 -15.76 -4.92 -15.83
N ALA A 45 -15.62 -5.29 -14.56
CA ALA A 45 -14.93 -4.48 -13.56
C ALA A 45 -14.56 -5.30 -12.32
N TRP A 46 -13.74 -4.71 -11.47
CA TRP A 46 -13.48 -5.15 -10.10
C TRP A 46 -14.02 -4.10 -9.13
N VAL A 47 -14.66 -4.52 -8.04
CA VAL A 47 -15.08 -3.64 -6.96
C VAL A 47 -14.31 -3.96 -5.68
N LYS A 48 -13.60 -2.97 -5.13
CA LYS A 48 -13.08 -2.97 -3.77
C LYS A 48 -14.14 -2.35 -2.86
N CYS A 49 -14.46 -2.99 -1.75
CA CYS A 49 -15.44 -2.45 -0.79
C CYS A 49 -15.01 -2.69 0.65
N GLY A 50 -15.37 -1.79 1.55
CA GLY A 50 -15.10 -1.98 2.97
C GLY A 50 -15.05 -0.68 3.78
N PRO A 51 -14.97 -0.79 5.12
CA PRO A 51 -14.94 0.36 6.02
C PRO A 51 -13.64 1.18 5.91
N THR A 52 -12.56 0.59 5.40
CA THR A 52 -11.25 1.24 5.21
C THR A 52 -11.02 1.76 3.79
N VAL A 53 -11.97 1.50 2.88
CA VAL A 53 -11.92 1.98 1.50
C VAL A 53 -12.39 3.43 1.47
N THR A 54 -11.63 4.30 0.82
CA THR A 54 -11.89 5.75 0.85
C THR A 54 -11.92 6.36 -0.55
N LEU A 55 -12.58 7.51 -0.70
CA LEU A 55 -12.52 8.29 -1.95
C LEU A 55 -11.10 8.78 -2.25
N GLY A 56 -10.31 9.12 -1.21
CA GLY A 56 -8.91 9.52 -1.39
C GLY A 56 -8.05 8.41 -2.02
N GLU A 57 -8.30 7.14 -1.66
CA GLU A 57 -7.66 6.00 -2.32
C GLU A 57 -8.00 5.96 -3.83
N ALA A 58 -9.28 6.12 -4.18
CA ALA A 58 -9.72 6.13 -5.57
C ALA A 58 -9.09 7.27 -6.38
N TYR A 59 -9.01 8.48 -5.80
CA TYR A 59 -8.38 9.62 -6.46
C TYR A 59 -6.88 9.41 -6.66
N MET A 60 -6.17 8.85 -5.67
CA MET A 60 -4.75 8.52 -5.82
C MET A 60 -4.52 7.48 -6.92
N GLN A 61 -5.35 6.45 -6.97
CA GLN A 61 -5.28 5.42 -8.00
C GLN A 61 -5.51 6.00 -9.39
N GLN A 62 -6.57 6.79 -9.57
CA GLN A 62 -6.91 7.40 -10.87
C GLN A 62 -5.85 8.43 -11.31
N TRP A 63 -5.35 9.23 -10.37
CA TRP A 63 -4.26 10.17 -10.64
C TRP A 63 -3.02 9.42 -11.14
N THR A 64 -2.62 8.36 -10.44
CA THR A 64 -1.42 7.57 -10.79
C THR A 64 -1.57 6.91 -12.16
N ALA A 65 -2.73 6.31 -12.45
CA ALA A 65 -3.02 5.73 -13.76
C ALA A 65 -2.91 6.76 -14.89
N THR A 66 -3.42 7.97 -14.66
CA THR A 66 -3.35 9.07 -15.62
C THR A 66 -1.91 9.57 -15.81
N ALA A 67 -1.18 9.78 -14.72
CA ALA A 67 0.19 10.26 -14.73
C ALA A 67 1.15 9.27 -15.43
N LEU A 68 0.99 7.96 -15.23
CA LEU A 68 1.76 6.94 -15.95
C LEU A 68 1.53 7.00 -17.46
N ARG A 69 0.26 7.12 -17.88
CA ARG A 69 -0.11 7.24 -19.30
C ARG A 69 0.46 8.51 -19.93
N GLU A 70 0.35 9.65 -19.24
CA GLU A 70 0.91 10.93 -19.71
C GLU A 70 2.44 10.89 -19.80
N ALA A 71 3.09 10.19 -18.86
CA ALA A 71 4.53 9.95 -18.89
C ALA A 71 4.97 8.88 -19.90
N SER A 72 4.03 8.27 -20.65
CA SER A 72 4.29 7.18 -21.60
C SER A 72 5.03 5.98 -20.99
N VAL A 73 4.75 5.68 -19.72
CA VAL A 73 5.28 4.50 -19.03
C VAL A 73 4.45 3.28 -19.43
N SER A 74 5.07 2.30 -20.09
CA SER A 74 4.40 1.11 -20.62
C SER A 74 4.64 -0.17 -19.83
N ASP A 75 5.68 -0.22 -19.01
CA ASP A 75 6.05 -1.38 -18.18
C ASP A 75 5.34 -1.41 -16.81
N VAL A 76 4.58 -0.37 -16.48
CA VAL A 76 3.77 -0.25 -15.26
C VAL A 76 2.35 0.14 -15.62
N ARG A 77 1.39 -0.51 -14.98
CA ARG A 77 -0.04 -0.20 -15.11
C ARG A 77 -0.68 -0.06 -13.74
N VAL A 78 -1.66 0.82 -13.67
CA VAL A 78 -2.56 0.98 -12.52
C VAL A 78 -3.99 0.84 -13.05
N PRO A 79 -4.86 0.02 -12.43
CA PRO A 79 -6.24 -0.09 -12.88
C PRO A 79 -6.94 1.26 -12.87
N SER A 80 -7.54 1.65 -14.00
CA SER A 80 -8.31 2.89 -14.07
C SER A 80 -9.54 2.79 -13.17
N VAL A 81 -9.87 3.86 -12.45
CA VAL A 81 -11.08 3.93 -11.63
C VAL A 81 -12.23 4.40 -12.50
N PHE A 82 -13.32 3.64 -12.48
CA PHE A 82 -14.53 3.96 -13.22
C PHE A 82 -15.56 4.72 -12.36
N ARG A 83 -15.64 4.36 -11.08
CA ARG A 83 -16.59 4.95 -10.13
C ARG A 83 -16.09 4.76 -8.70
N ALA A 84 -16.25 5.77 -7.85
CA ALA A 84 -16.03 5.62 -6.41
C ALA A 84 -17.12 6.37 -5.64
N PHE A 85 -17.62 5.77 -4.55
CA PHE A 85 -18.68 6.34 -3.73
C PHE A 85 -18.67 5.76 -2.31
N THR A 86 -19.46 6.36 -1.43
CA THR A 86 -19.69 5.87 -0.07
C THR A 86 -21.18 5.63 0.16
N ALA A 87 -21.53 4.60 0.93
CA ALA A 87 -22.89 4.35 1.38
C ALA A 87 -22.93 4.15 2.89
N ASP A 88 -23.99 4.63 3.56
CA ASP A 88 -24.20 4.33 4.97
C ASP A 88 -24.71 2.90 5.15
N ARG A 89 -24.10 2.16 6.07
CA ARG A 89 -24.58 0.86 6.51
C ARG A 89 -24.59 0.79 8.01
N ARG A 90 -25.78 0.86 8.60
CA ARG A 90 -26.00 0.82 10.05
C ARG A 90 -25.25 1.96 10.78
N GLY A 91 -25.21 3.15 10.19
CA GLY A 91 -24.55 4.32 10.77
C GLY A 91 -23.03 4.35 10.57
N TYR A 92 -22.48 3.45 9.75
CA TYR A 92 -21.06 3.45 9.38
C TYR A 92 -20.90 3.64 7.87
N PRO A 93 -20.04 4.57 7.43
CA PRO A 93 -19.75 4.74 6.01
C PRO A 93 -18.94 3.55 5.49
N ILE A 94 -19.38 2.97 4.38
CA ILE A 94 -18.65 1.96 3.61
C ILE A 94 -18.22 2.58 2.29
N GLY A 95 -16.93 2.48 1.96
CA GLY A 95 -16.40 2.92 0.68
C GLY A 95 -16.47 1.84 -0.38
N TYR A 96 -16.62 2.28 -1.62
CA TYR A 96 -16.66 1.44 -2.82
C TYR A 96 -15.79 2.07 -3.90
N ILE A 97 -14.91 1.28 -4.51
CA ILE A 97 -14.10 1.66 -5.66
C ILE A 97 -14.32 0.62 -6.75
N VAL A 98 -14.99 1.03 -7.83
CA VAL A 98 -15.17 0.23 -9.04
C VAL A 98 -14.09 0.62 -10.04
N MET A 99 -13.29 -0.34 -10.44
CA MET A 99 -12.09 -0.13 -11.24
C MET A 99 -11.97 -1.20 -12.33
N GLU A 100 -11.05 -0.97 -13.25
CA GLU A 100 -10.65 -1.93 -14.27
C GLU A 100 -10.25 -3.26 -13.63
N TYR A 101 -10.79 -4.37 -14.15
CA TYR A 101 -10.29 -5.69 -13.82
C TYR A 101 -9.06 -5.99 -14.69
N ILE A 102 -7.93 -6.28 -14.05
CA ILE A 102 -6.72 -6.72 -14.73
C ILE A 102 -6.37 -8.11 -14.23
N GLU A 103 -6.42 -9.07 -15.13
CA GLU A 103 -5.95 -10.44 -14.86
C GLU A 103 -4.42 -10.45 -14.74
N GLY A 104 -3.93 -11.17 -13.74
CA GLY A 104 -2.51 -11.26 -13.44
C GLY A 104 -2.25 -12.13 -12.22
N THR A 105 -0.99 -12.50 -12.05
CA THR A 105 -0.51 -13.28 -10.90
C THR A 105 0.24 -12.37 -9.94
N ASP A 106 0.08 -12.59 -8.63
CA ASP A 106 0.81 -11.81 -7.64
C ASP A 106 2.33 -12.00 -7.82
N CYS A 107 3.07 -10.91 -7.74
CA CYS A 107 4.53 -10.93 -7.78
C CYS A 107 5.08 -11.64 -6.53
N ASN A 108 6.21 -12.32 -6.70
CA ASN A 108 6.95 -12.93 -5.59
C ASN A 108 8.40 -12.47 -5.56
N SER A 109 9.23 -13.08 -4.71
CA SER A 109 10.63 -12.71 -4.53
C SER A 109 11.50 -12.87 -5.79
N ASN A 110 11.09 -13.71 -6.75
CA ASN A 110 11.77 -13.84 -8.05
C ASN A 110 11.45 -12.67 -9.00
N ASP A 111 10.38 -11.93 -8.74
CA ASP A 111 9.95 -10.78 -9.53
C ASP A 111 10.52 -9.45 -8.99
N ALA A 112 11.44 -9.48 -8.01
CA ALA A 112 11.98 -8.30 -7.34
C ALA A 112 12.59 -7.28 -8.33
N ASP A 113 13.30 -7.77 -9.35
CA ASP A 113 13.85 -6.91 -10.40
C ASP A 113 12.75 -6.17 -11.18
N PHE A 114 11.62 -6.83 -11.39
CA PHE A 114 10.51 -6.27 -12.14
C PHE A 114 9.76 -5.23 -11.30
N VAL A 115 9.50 -5.56 -10.03
CA VAL A 115 8.91 -4.63 -9.05
C VAL A 115 9.80 -3.40 -8.84
N ALA A 116 11.14 -3.56 -8.76
CA ALA A 116 12.06 -2.43 -8.63
C ALA A 116 11.92 -1.40 -9.76
N ARG A 117 11.78 -1.88 -11.01
CA ARG A 117 11.54 -0.98 -12.16
C ARG A 117 10.21 -0.25 -12.01
N ALA A 118 9.17 -0.96 -11.58
CA ALA A 118 7.86 -0.37 -11.41
C ALA A 118 7.83 0.71 -10.32
N VAL A 119 8.43 0.42 -9.16
CA VAL A 119 8.58 1.38 -8.06
C VAL A 119 9.35 2.61 -8.53
N LYS A 120 10.47 2.43 -9.25
CA LYS A 120 11.24 3.55 -9.80
C LYS A 120 10.42 4.41 -10.76
N ALA A 121 9.65 3.81 -11.65
CA ALA A 121 8.79 4.54 -12.58
C ALA A 121 7.69 5.34 -11.85
N LEU A 122 7.05 4.74 -10.85
CA LEU A 122 6.04 5.38 -10.01
C LEU A 122 6.61 6.57 -9.23
N MET A 123 7.79 6.41 -8.63
CA MET A 123 8.48 7.48 -7.92
C MET A 123 8.92 8.63 -8.84
N SER A 124 9.16 8.36 -10.12
CA SER A 124 9.58 9.36 -11.09
C SER A 124 8.42 10.24 -11.57
N LEU A 125 7.17 9.91 -11.20
CA LEU A 125 6.01 10.73 -11.48
C LEU A 125 6.09 12.03 -10.67
N LYS A 126 5.95 13.16 -11.36
CA LYS A 126 5.95 14.47 -10.71
C LYS A 126 4.59 14.69 -10.03
N PRO A 127 4.55 14.95 -8.71
CA PRO A 127 3.31 15.37 -8.06
C PRO A 127 2.77 16.64 -8.72
N PRO A 128 1.45 16.83 -8.77
CA PRO A 128 0.87 18.09 -9.22
C PRO A 128 1.36 19.24 -8.34
N PRO A 129 1.55 20.46 -8.87
CA PRO A 129 2.01 21.61 -8.08
C PRO A 129 1.11 21.95 -6.88
N THR A 130 -0.15 21.49 -6.91
CA THR A 130 -1.14 21.68 -5.84
C THR A 130 -1.17 20.54 -4.82
N ALA A 131 -0.33 19.51 -4.97
CA ALA A 131 -0.31 18.38 -4.05
C ALA A 131 0.25 18.78 -2.68
N THR A 132 -0.53 18.58 -1.63
CA THR A 132 -0.08 18.65 -0.23
C THR A 132 0.40 17.27 0.23
N LEU A 133 0.87 17.17 1.48
CA LEU A 133 1.11 15.85 2.07
C LEU A 133 -0.19 15.04 2.17
N GLY A 134 -0.09 13.72 1.99
CA GLY A 134 -1.24 12.83 2.02
C GLY A 134 -1.77 12.45 0.64
N ARG A 135 -3.05 12.04 0.57
CA ARG A 135 -3.69 11.61 -0.66
C ARG A 135 -4.09 12.82 -1.51
N PHE A 136 -4.01 12.66 -2.83
CA PHE A 136 -4.38 13.69 -3.79
C PHE A 136 -5.85 14.08 -3.64
N GLY A 137 -6.12 15.39 -3.75
CA GLY A 137 -7.47 15.94 -3.63
C GLY A 137 -8.05 15.86 -2.21
N CYS A 138 -7.25 15.48 -1.21
CA CYS A 138 -7.59 15.52 0.20
C CYS A 138 -6.64 16.46 0.95
N ASP A 139 -6.97 16.80 2.20
CA ASP A 139 -6.09 17.57 3.07
C ASP A 139 -5.04 16.66 3.74
N THR A 140 -4.18 17.27 4.55
CA THR A 140 -3.12 16.59 5.31
C THR A 140 -3.63 15.62 6.39
N SER A 141 -4.94 15.54 6.65
CA SER A 141 -5.51 14.49 7.49
C SER A 141 -5.54 13.12 6.79
N SER A 142 -5.30 13.10 5.48
CA SER A 142 -5.28 11.90 4.65
C SER A 142 -3.92 11.19 4.57
N ILE A 143 -2.93 11.60 5.38
CA ILE A 143 -1.64 10.91 5.44
C ILE A 143 -1.84 9.48 5.94
N VAL A 144 -1.37 8.51 5.15
CA VAL A 144 -1.34 7.09 5.49
C VAL A 144 0.06 6.56 5.24
N HIS A 145 0.79 6.20 6.29
CA HIS A 145 2.18 5.78 6.21
C HIS A 145 2.58 4.82 7.33
N SER A 146 3.42 3.84 7.04
CA SER A 146 3.97 2.83 7.95
C SER A 146 4.90 3.41 9.02
N PHE A 147 5.18 4.71 8.96
CA PHE A 147 5.90 5.46 9.99
C PHE A 147 5.05 5.58 11.28
N PHE A 148 3.73 5.55 11.11
CA PHE A 148 2.77 5.64 12.22
C PHE A 148 2.33 4.24 12.66
N LEU A 149 2.08 4.08 13.96
CA LEU A 149 1.64 2.80 14.56
C LEU A 149 0.38 2.25 13.91
N ASP A 150 -0.64 3.10 13.76
CA ASP A 150 -1.91 2.71 13.16
C ASP A 150 -2.00 3.15 11.69
N TRP A 151 -0.86 3.38 11.02
CA TRP A 151 -0.75 3.97 9.68
C TRP A 151 -1.21 5.43 9.55
N TYR A 152 -1.86 6.00 10.56
CA TYR A 152 -2.32 7.37 10.58
C TYR A 152 -1.59 8.20 11.65
N PRO A 153 -1.36 9.50 11.41
CA PRO A 153 -0.68 10.38 12.37
C PRO A 153 -1.42 10.58 13.69
N GLY A 154 -2.72 10.27 13.77
CA GLY A 154 -3.56 10.54 14.94
C GLY A 154 -3.78 12.04 15.22
N ALA A 155 -3.21 12.93 14.41
CA ALA A 155 -3.32 14.37 14.49
C ALA A 155 -3.79 14.94 13.14
N GLY A 156 -4.68 15.94 13.19
CA GLY A 156 -5.06 16.72 12.02
C GLY A 156 -4.12 17.90 11.83
N TYR A 157 -3.26 17.84 10.82
CA TYR A 157 -2.42 18.97 10.43
C TYR A 157 -3.23 19.95 9.59
N ARG A 158 -2.99 21.26 9.74
CA ARG A 158 -3.61 22.30 8.89
C ARG A 158 -2.71 22.69 7.72
N SER A 159 -1.43 22.36 7.82
CA SER A 159 -0.41 22.65 6.82
C SER A 159 0.69 21.59 6.84
N ASP A 160 1.47 21.52 5.77
CA ASP A 160 2.67 20.67 5.74
C ASP A 160 3.70 21.12 6.81
N GLN A 161 3.73 22.41 7.15
CA GLN A 161 4.61 22.94 8.19
C GLN A 161 4.23 22.42 9.59
N ASP A 162 2.94 22.30 9.89
CA ASP A 162 2.47 21.72 11.15
C ASP A 162 2.96 20.26 11.29
N PHE A 163 2.95 19.52 10.18
CA PHE A 163 3.48 18.16 10.12
C PHE A 163 5.00 18.15 10.36
N TYR A 164 5.76 18.99 9.66
CA TYR A 164 7.22 19.04 9.82
C TYR A 164 7.65 19.45 11.23
N ASP A 165 6.99 20.43 11.84
CA ASP A 165 7.26 20.85 13.21
C ASP A 165 6.90 19.76 14.21
N HIS A 166 5.83 19.00 13.97
CA HIS A 166 5.49 17.84 14.78
C HIS A 166 6.59 16.77 14.73
N ILE A 167 7.08 16.42 13.54
CA ILE A 167 8.19 15.46 13.40
C ILE A 167 9.46 15.94 14.09
N ARG A 168 9.81 17.22 13.94
CA ARG A 168 10.97 17.82 14.64
C ARG A 168 10.82 17.73 16.16
N ASN A 169 9.62 17.95 16.69
CA ASN A 169 9.36 17.85 18.13
C ASN A 169 9.52 16.43 18.65
N ILE A 170 9.12 15.41 17.87
CA ILE A 170 9.33 13.99 18.22
C ILE A 170 10.82 13.68 18.29
N LEU A 171 11.59 14.07 17.27
CA LEU A 171 13.04 13.84 17.23
C LEU A 171 13.74 14.48 18.44
N LYS A 172 13.37 15.73 18.75
CA LYS A 172 13.87 16.44 19.93
C LYS A 172 13.51 15.74 21.24
N TYR A 173 12.27 15.27 21.36
CA TYR A 173 11.79 14.56 22.56
C TYR A 173 12.54 13.24 22.78
N LEU A 174 12.85 12.52 21.69
CA LEU A 174 13.60 11.28 21.72
C LEU A 174 15.12 11.50 21.84
N HIS A 175 15.58 12.74 21.97
CA HIS A 175 17.00 13.10 21.98
C HIS A 175 17.77 12.57 20.77
N ILE A 176 17.09 12.49 19.61
CA ILE A 176 17.71 12.13 18.34
C ILE A 176 18.29 13.40 17.73
N ASP A 177 19.61 13.54 17.77
CA ASP A 177 20.31 14.68 17.16
C ASP A 177 20.31 14.51 15.63
N CYS A 178 19.30 15.11 15.00
CA CYS A 178 19.16 15.12 13.55
C CYS A 178 18.72 16.54 13.15
N PRO A 179 19.61 17.34 12.53
CA PRO A 179 19.26 18.66 12.01
C PRO A 179 18.44 18.51 10.72
N VAL A 180 17.24 17.93 10.82
CA VAL A 180 16.36 17.72 9.68
C VAL A 180 15.48 18.93 9.43
N ASP A 181 15.57 19.45 8.21
CA ASP A 181 14.60 20.37 7.65
C ASP A 181 13.81 19.67 6.54
N LEU A 182 12.72 19.00 6.95
CA LEU A 182 11.86 18.24 6.05
C LEU A 182 11.21 19.10 4.95
N SER A 183 11.14 20.42 5.15
CA SER A 183 10.56 21.34 4.17
C SER A 183 11.41 21.51 2.91
N LYS A 184 12.70 21.15 2.97
CA LYS A 184 13.63 21.21 1.83
C LYS A 184 13.53 20.02 0.90
N TYR A 185 12.88 18.94 1.33
CA TYR A 185 12.76 17.74 0.53
C TYR A 185 11.59 17.85 -0.44
N GLU A 186 11.84 17.47 -1.68
CA GLU A 186 10.77 17.28 -2.65
C GLU A 186 9.81 16.18 -2.19
N ARG A 187 8.57 16.29 -2.63
CA ARG A 187 7.53 15.28 -2.40
C ARG A 187 7.57 14.26 -3.52
N PHE A 188 7.41 13.01 -3.15
CA PHE A 188 7.34 11.89 -4.08
C PHE A 188 6.05 11.13 -3.87
N LEU A 189 5.62 10.40 -4.89
CA LEU A 189 4.61 9.36 -4.71
C LEU A 189 5.21 8.26 -3.83
N CYS A 190 4.77 8.21 -2.58
CA CYS A 190 5.28 7.29 -1.59
C CYS A 190 4.40 6.05 -1.51
N LEU A 191 5.00 4.90 -1.81
CA LEU A 191 4.38 3.59 -1.66
C LEU A 191 4.69 3.12 -0.23
N SER A 192 3.77 3.27 0.71
CA SER A 192 4.07 2.92 2.09
C SER A 192 3.82 1.45 2.46
N ASP A 193 3.19 0.69 1.56
CA ASP A 193 2.83 -0.72 1.74
C ASP A 193 3.42 -1.55 0.59
N PHE A 194 4.69 -1.94 0.72
CA PHE A 194 5.42 -2.73 -0.27
C PHE A 194 5.06 -4.22 -0.22
N ASN A 195 3.83 -4.60 0.15
CA ASN A 195 3.42 -6.00 0.12
C ASN A 195 3.50 -6.58 -1.31
N PRO A 196 4.13 -7.75 -1.53
CA PRO A 196 4.19 -8.41 -2.84
C PRO A 196 2.83 -8.57 -3.51
N LYS A 197 1.77 -8.79 -2.72
CA LYS A 197 0.40 -8.94 -3.22
C LYS A 197 -0.18 -7.66 -3.81
N ASN A 198 0.41 -6.51 -3.51
CA ASN A 198 0.02 -5.24 -4.13
C ASN A 198 0.56 -5.12 -5.56
N PHE A 199 1.50 -5.98 -5.98
CA PHE A 199 2.05 -6.00 -7.33
C PHE A 199 1.61 -7.30 -8.03
N LYS A 200 1.05 -7.18 -9.23
CA LYS A 200 0.78 -8.31 -10.09
C LYS A 200 1.64 -8.23 -11.34
N LYS A 201 2.00 -9.37 -11.91
CA LYS A 201 2.55 -9.46 -13.25
C LYS A 201 1.50 -9.97 -14.21
N THR A 202 1.45 -9.34 -15.36
CA THR A 202 0.60 -9.73 -16.48
C THR A 202 1.38 -9.59 -17.78
N THR A 203 0.83 -10.12 -18.86
CA THR A 203 1.40 -10.00 -20.20
C THR A 203 0.37 -9.30 -21.07
N THR A 204 0.78 -8.23 -21.74
CA THR A 204 -0.06 -7.53 -22.70
C THR A 204 -0.31 -8.39 -23.95
N PRO A 205 -1.30 -8.06 -24.79
CA PRO A 205 -1.59 -8.82 -26.00
C PRO A 205 -0.42 -8.96 -26.98
N ASP A 206 0.52 -8.00 -26.99
CA ASP A 206 1.75 -8.00 -27.78
C ASP A 206 2.92 -8.76 -27.11
N GLY A 207 2.70 -9.38 -25.95
CA GLY A 207 3.69 -10.22 -25.28
C GLY A 207 4.61 -9.47 -24.29
N GLN A 208 4.40 -8.18 -24.06
CA GLN A 208 5.19 -7.41 -23.10
C GLN A 208 4.76 -7.73 -21.66
N SER A 209 5.71 -8.05 -20.79
CA SER A 209 5.44 -8.18 -19.36
C SER A 209 5.20 -6.80 -18.74
N VAL A 210 4.11 -6.66 -17.96
CA VAL A 210 3.75 -5.42 -17.25
C VAL A 210 3.54 -5.69 -15.76
N VAL A 211 4.03 -4.79 -14.91
CA VAL A 211 3.67 -4.77 -13.47
C VAL A 211 2.39 -3.98 -13.30
N VAL A 212 1.38 -4.60 -12.71
CA VAL A 212 0.15 -3.96 -12.30
C VAL A 212 0.26 -3.64 -10.82
N MET A 213 0.30 -2.36 -10.47
CA MET A 213 0.18 -1.95 -9.08
C MET A 213 -1.29 -1.86 -8.68
N THR A 214 -1.62 -2.51 -7.57
CA THR A 214 -2.95 -2.56 -6.97
C THR A 214 -2.88 -2.08 -5.53
N ASN A 215 -4.05 -1.82 -4.93
CA ASN A 215 -4.20 -1.37 -3.55
C ASN A 215 -3.50 -0.03 -3.23
N PHE A 216 -4.25 1.06 -3.35
CA PHE A 216 -3.74 2.42 -3.17
C PHE A 216 -3.99 2.96 -1.75
N TRP A 217 -4.33 2.08 -0.80
CA TRP A 217 -4.73 2.49 0.55
C TRP A 217 -3.62 3.28 1.27
N ALA A 218 -2.37 2.82 1.22
CA ALA A 218 -1.24 3.48 1.89
C ALA A 218 -0.34 4.27 0.93
N ILE A 219 -0.90 4.77 -0.18
CA ILE A 219 -0.16 5.57 -1.16
C ILE A 219 -0.52 7.04 -0.95
N CYS A 220 0.50 7.87 -0.77
CA CYS A 220 0.35 9.30 -0.55
C CYS A 220 1.58 10.08 -1.03
N PHE A 221 1.49 11.40 -1.11
CA PHE A 221 2.66 12.25 -1.32
C PHE A 221 3.37 12.50 0.00
N MET A 222 4.65 12.14 0.05
CA MET A 222 5.49 12.32 1.23
C MET A 222 6.90 12.79 0.83
N PRO A 223 7.64 13.45 1.74
CA PRO A 223 9.04 13.79 1.51
C PRO A 223 9.89 12.55 1.35
N LEU A 224 10.97 12.64 0.56
CA LEU A 224 11.85 11.49 0.25
C LEU A 224 12.27 10.63 1.47
N PRO A 225 12.65 11.20 2.64
CA PRO A 225 13.03 10.37 3.78
C PRO A 225 11.95 9.43 4.30
N PHE A 226 10.66 9.74 4.09
CA PHE A 226 9.57 8.84 4.49
C PHE A 226 9.45 7.63 3.57
N LEU A 227 9.73 7.80 2.28
CA LEU A 227 9.81 6.68 1.36
C LEU A 227 10.94 5.73 1.72
N GLU A 228 12.09 6.26 2.14
CA GLU A 228 13.19 5.46 2.67
C GLU A 228 12.77 4.70 3.92
N VAL A 229 12.05 5.35 4.86
CA VAL A 229 11.47 4.66 6.02
C VAL A 229 10.52 3.55 5.61
N ALA A 230 9.65 3.76 4.60
CA ALA A 230 8.74 2.72 4.12
C ALA A 230 9.52 1.51 3.57
N LEU A 231 10.54 1.75 2.75
CA LEU A 231 11.41 0.70 2.23
C LEU A 231 12.14 -0.04 3.35
N MET A 232 12.63 0.68 4.37
CA MET A 232 13.32 0.11 5.55
C MET A 232 12.38 -0.69 6.47
N ASN A 233 11.12 -0.27 6.63
CA ASN A 233 10.14 -0.98 7.45
C ASN A 233 9.67 -2.29 6.76
N ASP A 234 9.53 -2.28 5.44
CA ASP A 234 9.04 -3.43 4.67
C ASP A 234 10.13 -4.45 4.28
N LEU A 235 11.35 -4.30 4.83
CA LEU A 235 12.51 -5.15 4.51
C LEU A 235 12.31 -6.65 4.75
N ILE A 236 11.29 -7.06 5.52
CA ILE A 236 10.98 -8.48 5.71
C ILE A 236 10.47 -9.12 4.41
N ASN A 237 9.66 -8.41 3.62
CA ASN A 237 9.03 -8.99 2.43
C ASN A 237 9.86 -8.78 1.16
N PHE A 238 10.71 -7.75 1.14
CA PHE A 238 11.46 -7.35 -0.04
C PHE A 238 12.86 -6.77 0.28
N ARG A 239 13.64 -7.38 1.18
CA ARG A 239 15.05 -6.98 1.41
C ARG A 239 15.87 -6.85 0.11
N ARG A 240 15.54 -7.66 -0.90
CA ARG A 240 16.16 -7.61 -2.24
C ARG A 240 15.77 -6.38 -3.06
N LEU A 241 14.62 -5.77 -2.81
CA LEU A 241 14.10 -4.64 -3.60
C LEU A 241 14.98 -3.40 -3.42
N GLU A 242 15.41 -3.09 -2.21
CA GLU A 242 16.33 -1.98 -1.95
C GLU A 242 17.64 -2.16 -2.72
N ILE A 243 18.27 -3.34 -2.59
CA ILE A 243 19.49 -3.69 -3.34
C ILE A 243 19.28 -3.53 -4.85
N LYS A 244 18.13 -3.99 -5.37
CA LYS A 244 17.79 -3.85 -6.80
C LYS A 244 17.52 -2.41 -7.23
N LEU A 245 16.95 -1.59 -6.36
CA LEU A 245 16.76 -0.16 -6.61
C LEU A 245 18.11 0.57 -6.66
N GLU A 246 19.03 0.22 -5.76
CA GLU A 246 20.41 0.73 -5.75
C GLU A 246 21.19 0.31 -7.01
N GLU A 247 21.20 -1.00 -7.33
CA GLU A 247 21.92 -1.56 -8.49
C GLU A 247 21.50 -0.92 -9.81
N LYS A 248 20.22 -0.53 -9.95
CA LYS A 248 19.69 0.03 -11.21
C LYS A 248 20.00 1.50 -11.42
N GLY A 249 20.56 2.18 -10.42
CA GLY A 249 20.86 3.60 -10.44
C GLY A 249 19.59 4.48 -10.56
N GLY A 250 19.63 5.70 -10.04
CA GLY A 250 18.54 6.66 -10.20
C GLY A 250 17.35 6.48 -9.26
N TYR A 251 17.52 5.74 -8.17
CA TYR A 251 16.70 5.96 -6.96
C TYR A 251 17.21 7.24 -6.28
N PRO A 252 16.39 8.29 -6.10
CA PRO A 252 16.79 9.45 -5.32
C PRO A 252 17.04 8.99 -3.89
N ARG A 253 18.28 9.12 -3.40
CA ARG A 253 18.62 8.80 -2.02
C ARG A 253 18.67 10.09 -1.21
N GLY A 254 17.96 10.09 -0.09
CA GLY A 254 18.09 11.09 0.95
C GLY A 254 19.41 10.93 1.70
N GLU A 255 19.62 11.79 2.68
CA GLU A 255 20.71 11.63 3.63
C GLU A 255 20.39 10.43 4.55
N PRO A 256 21.21 9.37 4.57
CA PRO A 256 20.90 8.15 5.34
C PRO A 256 20.62 8.42 6.83
N VAL A 257 21.34 9.40 7.40
CA VAL A 257 21.16 9.83 8.80
C VAL A 257 19.74 10.34 9.09
N VAL A 258 19.09 10.95 8.08
CA VAL A 258 17.72 11.46 8.23
C VAL A 258 16.71 10.32 8.21
N ALA A 259 16.82 9.40 7.25
CA ALA A 259 15.94 8.24 7.20
C ALA A 259 16.09 7.35 8.43
N GLU A 260 17.33 7.14 8.90
CA GLU A 260 17.58 6.37 10.13
C GLU A 260 17.01 7.07 11.37
N ALA A 261 17.16 8.40 11.48
CA ALA A 261 16.56 9.17 12.56
C ALA A 261 15.02 9.05 12.56
N LEU A 262 14.40 9.13 11.38
CA LEU A 262 12.95 8.93 11.24
C LEU A 262 12.55 7.48 11.54
N LEU A 263 13.31 6.49 11.11
CA LEU A 263 13.05 5.08 11.41
C LEU A 263 13.07 4.83 12.92
N ARG A 264 14.06 5.39 13.64
CA ARG A 264 14.14 5.32 15.11
C ARG A 264 12.97 6.03 15.80
N ALA A 265 12.44 7.08 15.18
CA ALA A 265 11.25 7.80 15.66
C ALA A 265 9.92 7.12 15.25
N SER A 266 9.95 6.20 14.27
CA SER A 266 8.78 5.44 13.81
C SER A 266 8.16 4.69 14.98
N TYR A 267 6.83 4.61 15.01
CA TYR A 267 6.05 3.94 16.06
C TYR A 267 6.19 4.51 17.49
N GLN A 268 7.16 5.39 17.76
CA GLN A 268 7.30 6.12 19.02
C GLN A 268 6.25 7.23 19.17
N LEU A 269 5.46 7.43 18.11
CA LEU A 269 4.17 8.10 18.13
C LEU A 269 3.12 7.26 18.88
N VAL A 270 3.37 6.96 20.16
CA VAL A 270 2.26 6.80 21.10
C VAL A 270 1.56 8.15 21.12
N PRO A 271 0.22 8.22 21.01
CA PRO A 271 -0.49 9.48 21.09
C PRO A 271 -0.16 10.13 22.44
N TYR A 272 0.81 11.05 22.46
CA TYR A 272 0.91 12.07 23.49
C TYR A 272 -0.34 12.91 23.30
N GLY A 273 -1.39 12.48 24.00
CA GLY A 273 -2.77 12.60 23.56
C GLY A 273 -3.12 14.00 23.09
N GLY A 274 -3.41 14.13 21.78
CA GLY A 274 -4.03 15.24 21.03
C GLY A 274 -3.84 16.70 21.50
N LYS A 275 -2.92 16.98 22.41
CA LYS A 275 -2.58 18.31 22.88
C LYS A 275 -1.38 18.73 22.05
N PRO A 276 -1.54 19.71 21.15
CA PRO A 276 -0.41 20.29 20.46
C PRO A 276 0.60 20.71 21.53
N LEU A 277 1.88 20.43 21.31
CA LEU A 277 2.97 20.96 22.14
C LEU A 277 3.18 22.49 21.89
N GLY A 278 2.09 23.22 21.58
CA GLY A 278 2.00 24.64 21.29
C GLY A 278 0.69 25.23 21.81
N LYS A 279 0.74 26.50 22.24
CA LYS A 279 -0.19 27.18 23.16
C LYS A 279 -1.70 26.86 23.03
N HIS A 280 -2.30 26.66 24.20
CA HIS A 280 -3.72 26.47 24.53
C HIS A 280 -4.71 27.29 23.67
N ASN A 281 -5.72 26.63 23.09
CA ASN A 281 -7.00 27.27 22.73
C ASN A 281 -8.16 26.34 23.15
N PRO A 282 -8.95 26.67 24.19
CA PRO A 282 -9.80 25.70 24.90
C PRO A 282 -11.21 25.46 24.30
N SER A 283 -11.43 25.56 22.99
CA SER A 283 -12.80 25.61 22.43
C SER A 283 -13.14 24.68 21.26
N LEU A 284 -12.53 23.50 21.14
CA LEU A 284 -12.99 22.48 20.18
C LEU A 284 -13.14 21.10 20.81
N PRO A 285 -14.31 20.42 20.68
CA PRO A 285 -14.47 19.05 21.14
C PRO A 285 -13.66 18.10 20.25
N CYS A 286 -12.90 17.21 20.88
CA CYS A 286 -12.10 16.19 20.21
C CYS A 286 -12.98 15.31 19.31
N CYS A 287 -12.62 15.21 18.03
CA CYS A 287 -13.08 14.13 17.17
C CYS A 287 -12.47 12.82 17.68
N SER A 288 -13.20 12.10 18.52
CA SER A 288 -12.90 10.72 18.84
C SER A 288 -13.18 9.87 17.59
N HIS A 289 -12.12 9.49 16.87
CA HIS A 289 -12.24 8.41 15.90
C HIS A 289 -12.59 7.11 16.67
N PRO A 290 -13.64 6.36 16.27
CA PRO A 290 -14.11 5.18 17.01
C PRO A 290 -13.12 4.01 17.11
N TRP A 291 -11.99 4.04 16.39
CA TRP A 291 -11.12 2.89 16.19
C TRP A 291 -9.91 2.82 17.13
N ALA A 292 -9.63 3.86 17.92
CA ALA A 292 -8.42 3.93 18.75
C ALA A 292 -8.52 3.25 20.13
N LYS A 293 -9.48 2.34 20.35
CA LYS A 293 -9.70 1.70 21.66
C LYS A 293 -9.85 0.19 21.56
N THR A 294 -8.74 -0.54 21.41
CA THR A 294 -8.61 -1.91 21.96
C THR A 294 -7.16 -2.40 21.93
N THR A 295 -6.62 -2.74 23.11
CA THR A 295 -5.69 -3.82 23.48
C THR A 295 -4.36 -4.11 22.72
N THR A 296 -4.07 -3.51 21.57
CA THR A 296 -2.89 -3.85 20.74
C THR A 296 -1.57 -3.27 21.26
N VAL A 297 -1.61 -2.23 22.10
CA VAL A 297 -0.44 -1.40 22.46
C VAL A 297 0.65 -2.14 23.27
N GLN A 298 0.33 -3.20 24.03
CA GLN A 298 1.32 -3.89 24.87
C GLN A 298 2.15 -4.95 24.12
N HIS A 299 1.55 -5.72 23.20
CA HIS A 299 2.27 -6.77 22.47
C HIS A 299 3.23 -6.19 21.42
N SER A 300 2.90 -5.05 20.81
CA SER A 300 3.74 -4.40 19.80
C SER A 300 5.07 -3.86 20.37
N ARG A 301 5.10 -3.44 21.65
CA ARG A 301 6.31 -2.90 22.28
C ARG A 301 7.38 -3.97 22.52
N ALA A 302 6.98 -5.19 22.86
CA ALA A 302 7.92 -6.31 23.07
C ALA A 302 8.51 -6.81 21.74
N ALA A 303 7.68 -6.93 20.69
CA ALA A 303 8.14 -7.32 19.36
C ALA A 303 9.09 -6.27 18.76
N LEU A 304 8.81 -4.98 18.94
CA LEU A 304 9.65 -3.88 18.44
C LEU A 304 11.00 -3.80 19.18
N ALA A 305 11.04 -4.03 20.50
CA ALA A 305 12.29 -4.05 21.25
C ALA A 305 13.23 -5.18 20.81
N VAL A 306 12.67 -6.36 20.50
CA VAL A 306 13.44 -7.48 19.92
C VAL A 306 13.89 -7.17 18.49
N TYR A 307 13.06 -6.50 17.69
CA TYR A 307 13.36 -6.12 16.30
C TYR A 307 14.51 -5.11 16.19
N VAL A 308 14.46 -4.03 16.98
CA VAL A 308 15.51 -3.00 17.02
C VAL A 308 16.82 -3.62 17.54
N ALA A 309 16.76 -4.45 18.58
CA ALA A 309 17.94 -5.15 19.09
C ALA A 309 18.55 -6.13 18.07
N GLY A 310 17.74 -6.81 17.26
CA GLY A 310 18.20 -7.73 16.21
C GLY A 310 18.89 -7.04 15.03
N LEU A 311 18.41 -5.85 14.63
CA LEU A 311 19.03 -5.05 13.56
C LEU A 311 20.43 -4.53 13.92
N PHE A 312 20.72 -4.33 15.20
CA PHE A 312 22.03 -3.84 15.67
C PHE A 312 23.04 -4.96 15.98
N ALA A 313 22.62 -6.22 16.03
CA ALA A 313 23.53 -7.34 16.33
C ALA A 313 24.38 -7.79 15.13
N GLU A 314 24.09 -7.34 13.90
CA GLU A 314 24.79 -7.76 12.67
C GLU A 314 25.73 -6.68 12.07
N VAL A 315 25.97 -5.56 12.75
CA VAL A 315 26.94 -4.54 12.30
C VAL A 315 28.11 -4.49 13.29
N ASP A 316 29.28 -4.90 12.80
CA ASP A 316 30.62 -4.94 13.44
C ASP A 316 30.90 -6.02 14.51
N VAL A 317 31.39 -7.18 14.04
CA VAL A 317 32.39 -7.95 14.79
C VAL A 317 33.76 -7.31 14.54
N LEU A 318 34.07 -6.26 15.31
CA LEU A 318 35.44 -5.84 15.55
C LEU A 318 35.80 -6.21 16.99
N HIS A 319 36.95 -6.88 17.14
CA HIS A 319 37.52 -7.39 18.39
C HIS A 319 37.40 -6.37 19.55
N LEU A 320 36.61 -6.72 20.57
CA LEU A 320 36.63 -6.07 21.87
C LEU A 320 37.29 -6.98 22.91
N ASP A 321 38.19 -6.35 23.66
CA ASP A 321 39.04 -6.82 24.75
C ASP A 321 38.21 -7.40 25.92
N PRO A 322 38.47 -8.62 26.43
CA PRO A 322 37.60 -9.30 27.39
C PRO A 322 37.75 -8.84 28.85
N SER A 323 38.25 -7.63 29.14
CA SER A 323 38.55 -7.20 30.52
C SER A 323 37.55 -6.23 31.16
N ILE A 324 36.26 -6.30 30.83
CA ILE A 324 35.23 -5.49 31.51
C ILE A 324 34.14 -6.40 32.07
N GLN A 325 34.10 -6.46 33.39
CA GLN A 325 33.15 -7.24 34.20
C GLN A 325 31.91 -6.38 34.45
N GLU A 326 30.73 -6.82 33.99
CA GLU A 326 29.45 -6.16 34.30
C GLU A 326 28.91 -6.58 35.67
N PRO A 327 28.24 -5.69 36.42
CA PRO A 327 27.62 -6.00 37.69
C PRO A 327 26.24 -6.65 37.51
N THR A 328 26.00 -7.71 38.26
CA THR A 328 24.70 -8.41 38.35
C THR A 328 23.66 -7.56 39.10
N CYS A 329 22.53 -7.27 38.44
CA CYS A 329 21.33 -6.73 39.08
C CYS A 329 20.36 -7.87 39.43
N ASP A 330 20.08 -8.00 40.73
CA ASP A 330 19.12 -8.93 41.32
C ASP A 330 17.71 -8.30 41.30
N LEU A 331 16.76 -8.94 40.61
CA LEU A 331 15.36 -8.53 40.53
C LEU A 331 14.48 -9.57 41.21
N SER A 332 14.26 -9.41 42.51
CA SER A 332 13.18 -10.08 43.23
C SER A 332 11.90 -9.25 43.14
N ASN A 333 10.83 -9.85 42.63
CA ASN A 333 9.54 -9.25 42.38
C ASN A 333 8.45 -10.11 43.06
N PRO A 334 7.55 -9.55 43.87
CA PRO A 334 6.35 -10.29 44.27
C PRO A 334 5.09 -9.44 44.04
N PHE A 335 4.24 -9.79 43.08
CA PHE A 335 2.82 -9.39 43.11
C PHE A 335 1.88 -10.47 42.55
N SER A 336 1.38 -11.25 43.50
CA SER A 336 -0.02 -11.66 43.70
C SER A 336 -1.03 -11.43 42.57
N SER A 337 -1.55 -12.55 42.07
CA SER A 337 -2.80 -12.72 41.33
C SER A 337 -4.03 -12.26 42.11
N SER A 338 -4.96 -11.57 41.46
CA SER A 338 -6.39 -11.66 41.79
C SER A 338 -7.27 -11.54 40.55
N SER A 339 -8.31 -12.35 40.60
CA SER A 339 -9.36 -12.66 39.64
C SER A 339 -10.26 -11.49 39.26
N ALA A 340 -10.66 -11.44 37.98
CA ALA A 340 -11.95 -10.89 37.56
C ALA A 340 -12.51 -11.73 36.41
N SER A 341 -13.73 -12.23 36.62
CA SER A 341 -14.48 -13.12 35.75
C SER A 341 -15.65 -12.36 35.09
N VAL A 342 -15.94 -12.75 33.85
CA VAL A 342 -17.21 -12.60 33.11
C VAL A 342 -17.68 -11.16 32.79
N VAL A 343 -17.48 -10.73 31.54
CA VAL A 343 -18.54 -10.42 30.54
C VAL A 343 -17.83 -10.23 29.19
N SER A 344 -17.97 -11.17 28.24
CA SER A 344 -18.05 -10.88 26.79
C SER A 344 -18.30 -12.18 26.02
N ASP A 345 -19.58 -12.50 25.79
CA ASP A 345 -19.97 -13.35 24.66
C ASP A 345 -20.34 -12.44 23.48
N PHE A 346 -19.99 -12.90 22.28
CA PHE A 346 -20.10 -12.28 20.95
C PHE A 346 -18.87 -11.51 20.44
N PHE A 347 -18.34 -12.03 19.32
CA PHE A 347 -17.15 -11.64 18.53
C PHE A 347 -15.82 -12.27 18.92
N LEU A 348 -15.68 -13.57 18.64
CA LEU A 348 -14.42 -14.23 18.28
C LEU A 348 -14.74 -15.65 17.78
N ASP A 349 -15.31 -15.75 16.59
CA ASP A 349 -15.32 -16.97 15.78
C ASP A 349 -15.33 -16.49 14.32
N ASP A 350 -14.13 -16.43 13.73
CA ASP A 350 -13.85 -16.53 12.29
C ASP A 350 -12.39 -16.07 12.06
N PHE A 351 -11.45 -16.85 12.60
CA PHE A 351 -10.07 -16.87 12.14
C PHE A 351 -9.61 -18.34 12.18
N GLU A 352 -9.06 -18.81 11.06
CA GLU A 352 -8.64 -20.20 10.75
C GLU A 352 -9.73 -21.20 10.32
N ALA A 353 -9.98 -21.26 9.01
CA ALA A 353 -10.05 -22.53 8.25
C ALA A 353 -10.19 -22.26 6.75
N ALA A 354 -9.07 -22.24 6.02
CA ALA A 354 -9.07 -22.59 4.60
C ALA A 354 -8.12 -23.77 4.44
N GLY A 355 -8.66 -24.95 4.71
CA GLY A 355 -7.98 -26.22 4.51
C GLY A 355 -7.75 -26.49 3.03
N THR A 356 -6.56 -26.98 2.73
CA THR A 356 -6.21 -27.64 1.47
C THR A 356 -6.95 -28.97 1.39
N GLY A 357 -8.12 -28.98 0.75
CA GLY A 357 -8.78 -30.19 0.29
C GLY A 357 -8.33 -30.52 -1.13
N VAL A 358 -7.39 -31.45 -1.26
CA VAL A 358 -7.09 -32.13 -2.53
C VAL A 358 -8.12 -33.24 -2.68
N GLU A 359 -9.10 -33.07 -3.57
CA GLU A 359 -9.90 -34.19 -4.07
C GLU A 359 -9.25 -34.74 -5.35
N GLU A 360 -8.80 -35.99 -5.26
CA GLU A 360 -8.50 -36.83 -6.41
C GLU A 360 -9.81 -37.17 -7.13
N GLY A 361 -10.04 -36.52 -8.28
CA GLY A 361 -11.08 -36.88 -9.22
C GLY A 361 -10.47 -37.45 -10.50
N SER A 362 -10.54 -38.76 -10.63
CA SER A 362 -10.26 -39.53 -11.84
C SER A 362 -11.10 -39.03 -13.02
N LEU A 363 -10.45 -38.65 -14.13
CA LEU A 363 -11.12 -38.43 -15.42
C LEU A 363 -10.37 -39.16 -16.53
N GLU A 364 -11.15 -40.00 -17.20
CA GLU A 364 -10.78 -40.89 -18.29
C GLU A 364 -10.22 -40.13 -19.49
N LYS A 365 -9.15 -40.68 -20.07
CA LYS A 365 -8.61 -40.25 -21.36
C LYS A 365 -9.48 -40.80 -22.49
N GLU A 366 -10.33 -39.96 -23.08
CA GLU A 366 -10.79 -40.17 -24.45
C GLU A 366 -9.87 -39.46 -25.44
N ALA A 367 -9.42 -40.22 -26.43
CA ALA A 367 -8.55 -39.79 -27.51
C ALA A 367 -9.38 -39.03 -28.57
N ALA A 368 -8.98 -37.80 -28.87
CA ALA A 368 -9.46 -37.07 -30.04
C ALA A 368 -8.35 -37.02 -31.10
N THR A 369 -8.58 -37.81 -32.15
CA THR A 369 -7.84 -37.87 -33.40
C THR A 369 -7.98 -36.53 -34.13
N SER A 370 -6.87 -35.81 -34.34
CA SER A 370 -6.84 -34.60 -35.18
C SER A 370 -6.38 -34.96 -36.60
N THR A 371 -7.32 -34.83 -37.54
CA THR A 371 -7.10 -34.97 -38.98
C THR A 371 -6.47 -33.69 -39.53
N LEU A 372 -5.21 -33.77 -39.95
CA LEU A 372 -4.51 -32.75 -40.73
C LEU A 372 -5.05 -32.77 -42.17
N ALA A 373 -5.80 -31.74 -42.55
CA ALA A 373 -6.10 -31.44 -43.95
C ALA A 373 -5.01 -30.48 -44.48
N SER A 374 -4.18 -31.01 -45.38
CA SER A 374 -3.16 -30.30 -46.13
C SER A 374 -3.79 -29.29 -47.09
N LEU A 375 -3.40 -28.01 -46.98
CA LEU A 375 -3.63 -27.00 -48.00
C LEU A 375 -2.61 -27.20 -49.13
N ASN A 376 -3.11 -27.55 -50.32
CA ASN A 376 -2.34 -27.57 -51.55
C ASN A 376 -2.04 -26.12 -51.98
N PHE A 377 -0.75 -25.81 -52.13
CA PHE A 377 -0.27 -24.63 -52.83
C PHE A 377 -0.16 -24.95 -54.32
N ASP A 378 -0.83 -24.12 -55.13
CA ASP A 378 -0.89 -24.20 -56.59
C ASP A 378 0.26 -23.36 -57.20
N PRO A 379 1.14 -23.90 -58.06
CA PRO A 379 2.14 -23.11 -58.76
C PRO A 379 1.83 -23.00 -60.27
N GLY A 380 1.43 -21.81 -60.69
CA GLY A 380 1.37 -21.41 -62.11
C GLY A 380 0.71 -20.04 -62.17
N GLY A 381 1.27 -18.98 -62.74
CA GLY A 381 2.15 -18.86 -63.90
C GLY A 381 1.52 -17.77 -64.76
N GLY A 382 2.25 -16.68 -65.07
CA GLY A 382 1.67 -15.60 -65.87
C GLY A 382 2.54 -14.36 -66.01
N LEU A 383 3.45 -14.42 -66.98
CA LEU A 383 4.17 -13.29 -67.59
C LEU A 383 3.21 -12.20 -68.10
N GLY A 384 3.62 -10.93 -68.03
CA GLY A 384 2.88 -9.84 -68.68
C GLY A 384 3.46 -8.42 -68.54
N SER A 385 4.49 -8.13 -69.33
CA SER A 385 4.82 -6.85 -69.99
C SER A 385 5.12 -5.56 -69.20
N THR A 386 6.34 -5.09 -69.43
CA THR A 386 6.82 -3.70 -69.48
C THR A 386 5.97 -2.77 -70.37
N MET A 387 5.76 -1.53 -69.94
CA MET A 387 6.23 -0.25 -70.53
C MET A 387 5.32 0.94 -70.16
N ALA A 388 5.85 1.86 -69.36
CA ALA A 388 5.85 3.32 -69.54
C ALA A 388 6.55 3.97 -68.33
#